data_AF-Q1WA61-F1
#
_entry.id   AF-Q1WA61-F1
#
_cell.length_a   1.000
_cell.length_b   1.000
_cell.length_c   1.000
_cell.angle_alpha   90.00
_cell.angle_beta   90.00
_cell.angle_gamma   90.00
#
_symmetry.space_group_name_H-M   'P 1'
#
loop_
_entity.id
_entity.type
_entity.pdbx_description
1 polymer ?
#
loop_
_entity_poly.entity_id
_entity_poly.type
_entity_poly.pdbx_seq_one_letter_code
_entity_poly.pdbx_strand_id
1 'polypeptide(L)' 'WPVHNELIFQPPISAHPAPDYWCSIAYFEMDVQVGETFKVPSSCPVVTVDGYVDPSGGDRFCLGQLSDVHRTEAIERAR' A
#
# COMPACT_ATOMS: atom_id res chain seq x y z
N TRP A 1 2.70 26.71 -0.38
CA TRP A 1 1.32 26.96 -0.80
C TRP A 1 0.40 26.66 0.37
N PRO A 2 -0.40 27.62 0.87
CA PRO A 2 -1.35 27.31 1.94
C PRO A 2 -2.51 26.52 1.34
N VAL A 3 -2.75 25.31 1.84
CA VAL A 3 -3.91 24.51 1.46
C VAL A 3 -5.13 25.20 2.07
N HIS A 4 -6.00 25.77 1.23
CA HIS A 4 -7.24 26.39 1.66
C HIS A 4 -8.13 25.32 2.30
N ASN A 5 -8.47 25.51 3.57
CA ASN A 5 -9.18 24.53 4.39
C ASN A 5 -10.71 24.63 4.18
N GLU A 6 -11.16 24.60 2.93
CA GLU A 6 -12.59 24.72 2.58
C GLU A 6 -13.39 23.45 2.91
N LEU A 7 -12.71 22.33 3.16
CA LEU A 7 -13.33 21.03 3.45
C LEU A 7 -14.03 20.97 4.82
N ILE A 8 -13.68 21.83 5.78
CA ILE A 8 -14.33 21.84 7.11
C ILE A 8 -15.82 22.19 7.02
N PHE A 9 -16.21 22.96 6.01
CA PHE A 9 -17.59 23.42 5.85
C PHE A 9 -18.43 22.52 4.94
N GLN A 10 -17.84 21.47 4.37
CA GLN A 10 -18.55 20.54 3.52
C GLN A 10 -19.00 19.33 4.35
N PRO A 11 -20.29 18.93 4.25
CA PRO A 11 -20.73 17.70 4.88
C PRO A 11 -19.97 16.49 4.28
N PRO A 12 -19.80 15.40 5.05
CA PRO A 12 -19.16 14.20 4.52
C PRO A 12 -19.95 13.68 3.30
N ILE A 13 -19.23 13.14 2.32
CA ILE A 13 -19.81 12.59 1.08
C ILE A 13 -20.84 11.50 1.38
N SER A 14 -20.68 10.79 2.50
CA SER A 14 -21.52 9.68 2.92
C SER A 14 -21.64 9.63 4.44
N ALA A 15 -22.78 9.15 4.94
CA ALA A 15 -23.01 8.84 6.36
C ALA A 15 -22.60 7.41 6.75
N HIS A 16 -22.12 6.61 5.80
CA HIS A 16 -21.59 5.28 6.09
C HIS A 16 -20.35 5.34 6.99
N PRO A 17 -20.14 4.34 7.88
CA PRO A 17 -18.93 4.28 8.68
C PRO A 17 -17.69 4.18 7.79
N ALA A 18 -16.57 4.72 8.27
CA ALA A 18 -15.29 4.58 7.60
C ALA A 18 -14.93 3.09 7.47
N PRO A 19 -14.29 2.69 6.35
CA PRO A 19 -13.83 1.30 6.20
C PRO A 19 -12.72 1.00 7.20
N ASP A 20 -12.56 -0.26 7.58
CA ASP A 20 -11.44 -0.69 8.44
C ASP A 20 -10.07 -0.44 7.76
N TYR A 21 -10.03 -0.56 6.43
CA TYR A 21 -8.85 -0.33 5.60
C TYR A 21 -9.18 0.66 4.50
N TRP A 22 -8.37 1.71 4.34
CA TRP A 22 -8.64 2.76 3.34
C TRP A 22 -8.15 2.38 1.95
N CYS A 23 -7.21 1.43 1.86
CA CYS A 23 -6.79 0.83 0.60
C CYS A 23 -6.27 -0.61 0.79
N SER A 24 -6.09 -1.30 -0.33
CA SER A 24 -5.46 -2.62 -0.40
C SER A 24 -4.48 -2.62 -1.57
N ILE A 25 -3.29 -3.18 -1.37
CA ILE A 25 -2.17 -3.15 -2.31
C ILE A 25 -1.79 -4.58 -2.65
N ALA A 26 -1.85 -4.94 -3.93
CA ALA A 26 -1.33 -6.20 -4.44
C ALA A 26 -0.08 -5.92 -5.27
N TYR A 27 1.02 -6.60 -4.95
CA TYR A 27 2.29 -6.48 -5.69
C TYR A 27 2.35 -7.55 -6.78
N PHE A 28 2.82 -7.14 -7.96
CA PHE A 28 2.93 -8.00 -9.12
C PHE A 28 4.34 -7.92 -9.69
N GLU A 29 4.81 -9.06 -10.17
CA GLU A 29 5.96 -9.17 -11.04
C GLU A 29 5.46 -9.66 -12.40
N MET A 30 5.45 -8.75 -13.38
CA MET A 30 4.75 -8.95 -14.65
C MET A 30 3.26 -9.22 -14.42
N ASP A 31 2.76 -10.39 -14.80
CA ASP A 31 1.38 -10.85 -14.66
C ASP A 31 1.16 -11.76 -13.44
N VAL A 32 2.21 -12.02 -12.64
CA VAL A 32 2.16 -12.88 -11.46
C VAL A 32 2.01 -12.02 -10.20
N GLN A 33 0.98 -12.28 -9.40
CA GLN A 33 0.88 -11.68 -8.07
C GLN A 33 1.92 -12.32 -7.13
N VAL A 34 2.71 -11.51 -6.45
CA VAL A 34 3.78 -11.98 -5.55
C VAL A 34 3.48 -11.55 -4.12
N GLY A 35 3.33 -12.53 -3.22
CA GLY A 35 2.95 -12.31 -1.83
C GLY A 35 1.46 -12.07 -1.62
N GLU A 36 1.08 -11.78 -0.37
CA GLU A 36 -0.30 -11.48 0.00
C GLU A 36 -0.67 -10.02 -0.28
N THR A 37 -1.97 -9.76 -0.44
CA THR A 37 -2.48 -8.39 -0.54
C THR A 37 -2.30 -7.65 0.80
N PHE A 38 -1.56 -6.56 0.77
CA PHE A 38 -1.33 -5.70 1.93
C PHE A 38 -2.53 -4.77 2.16
N LYS A 39 -3.16 -4.83 3.33
CA LYS A 39 -4.31 -3.96 3.67
C LYS A 39 -3.86 -2.87 4.62
N VAL A 40 -4.10 -1.61 4.27
CA VAL A 40 -3.65 -0.46 5.08
C VAL A 40 -4.76 -0.01 6.00
N PRO A 41 -4.61 -0.11 7.33
CA PRO A 41 -5.64 0.29 8.27
C PRO A 41 -5.98 1.77 8.12
N SER A 42 -7.25 2.14 8.29
CA SER A 42 -7.68 3.55 8.27
C SER A 42 -7.06 4.39 9.39
N SER A 43 -6.47 3.76 10.42
CA SER A 43 -5.65 4.43 11.44
C SER A 43 -4.25 4.82 10.97
N CYS A 44 -3.80 4.30 9.82
CA CYS A 44 -2.52 4.60 9.18
C CYS A 44 -2.78 5.48 7.93
N PRO A 45 -2.80 6.82 8.06
CA PRO A 45 -3.18 7.71 6.96
C PRO A 45 -2.15 7.76 5.82
N VAL A 46 -0.95 7.23 6.07
CA VAL A 46 0.14 7.11 5.11
C VAL A 46 0.63 5.67 5.13
N VAL A 47 0.97 5.14 3.96
CA VAL A 47 1.65 3.85 3.80
C VAL A 47 2.92 4.04 2.98
N THR A 48 4.01 3.42 3.39
CA THR A 48 5.27 3.36 2.64
C THR A 48 5.37 2.02 1.92
N VAL A 49 5.73 2.03 0.64
CA VAL A 49 6.06 0.82 -0.13
C VAL A 49 7.49 0.94 -0.60
N ASP A 50 8.36 -0.02 -0.25
CA ASP A 50 9.78 0.04 -0.54
C ASP A 50 10.42 -1.34 -0.81
N GLY A 51 11.67 -1.33 -1.28
CA GLY A 51 12.45 -2.54 -1.60
C GLY A 51 13.23 -3.14 -0.42
N TYR A 52 13.05 -2.64 0.81
CA TYR A 52 13.69 -3.23 1.99
C TYR A 52 12.98 -4.54 2.40
N VAL A 53 13.36 -5.10 3.55
CA VAL A 53 13.01 -6.47 3.94
C VAL A 53 12.32 -6.59 5.30
N ASP A 54 11.77 -5.50 5.85
CA ASP A 54 11.13 -5.50 7.16
C ASP A 54 9.73 -6.14 7.10
N PRO A 55 9.46 -7.24 7.84
CA PRO A 55 8.15 -7.92 7.81
C PRO A 55 7.09 -7.29 8.72
N SER A 56 7.39 -6.19 9.42
CA SER A 56 6.53 -5.64 10.49
C SER A 56 5.14 -5.19 10.03
N GLY A 57 4.99 -4.79 8.76
CA GLY A 57 3.70 -4.40 8.18
C GLY A 57 3.13 -3.09 8.73
N GLY A 58 1.79 -2.99 8.81
CA GLY A 58 1.08 -1.81 9.31
C GLY A 58 1.04 -0.65 8.31
N ASP A 59 1.88 0.36 8.51
CA ASP A 59 2.05 1.51 7.63
C ASP A 59 3.22 1.36 6.64
N ARG A 60 3.86 0.17 6.59
CA ARG A 60 4.98 -0.10 5.70
C ARG A 60 4.90 -1.48 5.05
N PHE A 61 4.98 -1.52 3.73
CA PHE A 61 4.97 -2.73 2.92
C PHE A 61 6.33 -2.91 2.20
N CYS A 62 7.15 -3.81 2.72
CA CYS A 62 8.48 -4.13 2.20
C CYS A 62 8.41 -5.25 1.16
N LEU A 63 8.80 -4.96 -0.08
CA LEU A 63 8.76 -5.90 -1.21
C LEU A 63 10.00 -6.80 -1.27
N GLY A 64 11.12 -6.38 -0.68
CA GLY A 64 12.44 -7.01 -0.85
C GLY A 64 12.51 -8.47 -0.44
N GLN A 65 11.75 -8.86 0.59
CA GLN A 65 11.70 -10.23 1.12
C GLN A 65 10.72 -11.16 0.39
N LEU A 66 9.88 -10.63 -0.52
CA LEU A 66 8.87 -11.42 -1.19
C LEU A 66 9.51 -12.34 -2.24
N SER A 67 9.29 -13.64 -2.10
CA SER A 67 9.79 -14.66 -3.03
C SER A 67 8.82 -14.91 -4.17
N ASP A 68 9.35 -15.06 -5.38
CA ASP A 68 8.64 -15.61 -6.54
C ASP A 68 9.57 -16.60 -7.26
N VAL A 69 9.06 -17.80 -7.55
CA VAL A 69 9.82 -18.86 -8.24
C VAL A 69 9.92 -18.60 -9.75
N HIS A 70 9.10 -17.70 -10.29
CA HIS A 70 9.12 -17.30 -11.70
C HIS A 70 9.98 -16.06 -11.95
N ARG A 71 10.66 -15.56 -10.91
CA ARG A 71 11.46 -14.35 -10.99
C ARG A 71 12.60 -14.51 -12.01
N THR A 72 12.69 -13.56 -12.93
CA THR A 72 13.74 -13.50 -13.95
C THR A 72 14.83 -12.50 -13.57
N GLU A 73 16.03 -12.63 -14.13
CA GLU A 73 17.13 -11.67 -13.89
C GLU A 73 16.74 -10.21 -14.17
N ALA A 74 15.86 -9.96 -15.15
CA ALA A 74 15.39 -8.62 -15.46
C ALA A 74 14.56 -8.03 -14.32
N ILE A 75 13.73 -8.86 -13.68
CA ILE A 75 12.93 -8.48 -12.51
C ILE A 75 13.83 -8.26 -11.30
N GLU A 76 14.81 -9.14 -11.07
CA GLU A 76 15.79 -8.97 -9.98
C GLU A 76 16.59 -7.68 -10.10
N ARG A 77 16.98 -7.28 -11.31
CA ARG A 77 17.71 -6.02 -11.55
C ARG A 77 16.84 -4.77 -11.39
N ALA A 78 15.53 -4.88 -11.57
CA ALA A 78 14.60 -3.76 -11.45
C ALA A 78 14.16 -3.51 -10.00
N ARG A 79 14.22 -4.55 -9.16
CA ARG A 79 13.97 -4.49 -7.71
C ARG A 79 15.15 -3.83 -6.98
#